data_AF-A0AAJ5BD00-F1
#
_entry.id   AF-A0AAJ5BD00-F1
#
_cell.length_a   1.000
_cell.length_b   1.000
_cell.length_c   1.000
_cell.angle_alpha   90.00
_cell.angle_beta   90.00
_cell.angle_gamma   90.00
#
_symmetry.space_group_name_H-M   'P 1'
#
loop_
_entity.id
_entity.type
_entity.pdbx_description
1 polymer ?
#
loop_
_entity_poly.entity_id
_entity_poly.type
_entity_poly.pdbx_seq_one_letter_code
_entity_poly.pdbx_strand_id
1 'polypeptide(L)'
;MSILKATQQEQDNFFWKIIDESNDVKDFDWEEYDQDQHIDQMIDILSKTDKDHLIVFEKVMQQQLHRLYTAEIAELYIVLNNDFDVEEGVIDFDDTISDDAFIYFRCWLLLKGKDFVEEIISDIQNFVNGEYSFDIGECDAEELLYVADLANEEMTGIEESEEIRDAIYESFPDVVNYDDVEVKMNREVKGGTALHKMYPELVEEICDVRSDVEE
;
A
#
# COMPACT_ATOMS: atom_id res chain seq x y z
N MET A 1 22.83 -9.94 -16.31
CA MET A 1 21.57 -10.27 -17.02
C MET A 1 20.62 -9.15 -16.63
N SER A 2 19.97 -8.49 -17.60
CA SER A 2 19.06 -7.37 -17.27
C SER A 2 17.91 -7.86 -16.41
N ILE A 3 17.56 -7.11 -15.36
CA ILE A 3 16.48 -7.45 -14.43
C ILE A 3 15.11 -7.47 -15.13
N LEU A 4 14.96 -6.75 -16.24
CA LEU A 4 13.77 -6.82 -17.12
C LEU A 4 13.55 -8.23 -17.70
N LYS A 5 14.62 -9.03 -17.84
CA LYS A 5 14.56 -10.41 -18.34
C LYS A 5 14.59 -11.47 -17.24
N ALA A 6 14.62 -11.04 -15.98
CA ALA A 6 14.51 -11.94 -14.84
C ALA A 6 13.09 -12.53 -14.78
N THR A 7 12.94 -13.62 -14.03
CA THR A 7 11.64 -14.20 -13.75
C THR A 7 10.78 -13.25 -12.91
N GLN A 8 9.45 -13.38 -12.96
CA GLN A 8 8.56 -12.56 -12.12
C GLN A 8 8.92 -12.69 -10.63
N GLN A 9 9.27 -13.88 -10.15
CA GLN A 9 9.69 -14.09 -8.77
C GLN A 9 10.96 -13.29 -8.41
N GLU A 10 11.92 -13.18 -9.32
CA GLU A 10 13.14 -12.39 -9.10
C GLU A 10 12.84 -10.89 -9.09
N GLN A 11 11.90 -10.43 -9.93
CA GLN A 11 11.42 -9.05 -9.95
C GLN A 11 10.66 -8.71 -8.67
N ASP A 12 9.76 -9.60 -8.22
CA ASP A 12 9.02 -9.46 -6.96
C ASP A 12 9.98 -9.42 -5.77
N ASN A 13 10.98 -10.32 -5.75
CA ASN A 13 11.99 -10.33 -4.70
C ASN A 13 12.80 -9.03 -4.68
N PHE A 14 13.10 -8.45 -5.84
CA PHE A 14 13.77 -7.15 -5.90
C PHE A 14 12.90 -6.04 -5.33
N PHE A 15 11.63 -5.94 -5.74
CA PHE A 15 10.70 -4.94 -5.21
C PHE A 15 10.58 -5.01 -3.68
N TRP A 16 10.29 -6.20 -3.14
CA TRP A 16 10.15 -6.39 -1.71
C TRP A 16 11.46 -6.19 -0.95
N LYS A 17 12.60 -6.52 -1.58
CA LYS A 17 13.91 -6.23 -1.01
C LYS A 17 14.15 -4.72 -0.88
N ILE A 18 13.73 -3.91 -1.85
CA ILE A 18 13.87 -2.45 -1.75
C ILE A 18 13.06 -1.93 -0.58
N ILE A 19 11.76 -2.25 -0.50
CA ILE A 19 10.88 -1.89 0.63
C ILE A 19 11.48 -2.34 1.97
N ASP A 20 12.03 -3.54 2.02
CA ASP A 20 12.57 -4.12 3.25
C ASP A 20 13.92 -3.49 3.65
N GLU A 21 14.82 -3.20 2.72
CA GLU A 21 16.14 -2.62 3.01
C GLU A 21 16.11 -1.10 3.28
N SER A 22 15.03 -0.41 2.90
CA SER A 22 14.82 1.03 3.14
C SER A 22 14.11 1.34 4.46
N ASN A 23 13.61 0.32 5.17
CA ASN A 23 13.02 0.52 6.49
C ASN A 23 14.05 0.21 7.59
N ASP A 24 14.69 1.26 8.11
CA ASP A 24 15.74 1.17 9.13
C ASP A 24 15.27 0.62 10.50
N VAL A 25 13.96 0.65 10.79
CA VAL A 25 13.42 0.30 12.12
C VAL A 25 12.56 -0.97 12.14
N LYS A 26 12.37 -1.63 10.99
CA LYS A 26 11.51 -2.82 10.83
C LYS A 26 11.73 -3.94 11.85
N ASP A 27 12.95 -4.08 12.37
CA ASP A 27 13.37 -5.14 13.29
C ASP A 27 13.30 -4.70 14.78
N PHE A 28 12.98 -3.43 15.05
CA PHE A 28 13.21 -2.81 16.36
C PHE A 28 11.95 -2.23 16.99
N ASP A 29 11.19 -1.38 16.27
CA ASP A 29 9.93 -0.81 16.75
C ASP A 29 9.19 -0.06 15.63
N TRP A 30 7.89 -0.29 15.48
CA TRP A 30 7.04 0.46 14.55
C TRP A 30 6.55 1.79 15.13
N GLU A 31 6.69 2.03 16.44
CA GLU A 31 6.45 3.34 17.05
C GLU A 31 7.46 4.39 16.56
N GLU A 32 8.67 3.96 16.18
CA GLU A 32 9.71 4.83 15.60
C GLU A 32 9.68 4.87 14.06
N TYR A 33 8.69 4.22 13.44
CA TYR A 33 8.57 4.18 11.99
C TYR A 33 8.22 5.56 11.41
N ASP A 34 9.09 6.03 10.52
CA ASP A 34 8.91 7.27 9.78
C ASP A 34 8.73 6.92 8.29
N GLN A 35 7.53 7.18 7.79
CA GLN A 35 7.17 6.90 6.40
C GLN A 35 7.98 7.73 5.41
N ASP A 36 8.18 9.01 5.68
CA ASP A 36 8.91 9.92 4.79
C ASP A 36 10.39 9.49 4.73
N GLN A 37 10.97 9.15 5.87
CA GLN A 37 12.33 8.60 5.92
C GLN A 37 12.44 7.29 5.13
N HIS A 38 11.46 6.40 5.26
CA HIS A 38 11.43 5.15 4.51
C HIS A 38 11.40 5.40 2.99
N ILE A 39 10.57 6.34 2.54
CA ILE A 39 10.47 6.75 1.13
C ILE A 39 11.80 7.36 0.64
N ASP A 40 12.39 8.30 1.38
CA ASP A 40 13.68 8.92 1.07
C ASP A 40 14.79 7.87 0.91
N GLN A 41 14.80 6.84 1.76
CA GLN A 41 15.77 5.74 1.66
C GLN A 41 15.56 4.88 0.43
N MET A 42 14.31 4.59 0.04
CA MET A 42 14.05 3.89 -1.21
C MET A 42 14.58 4.67 -2.41
N ILE A 43 14.35 5.99 -2.44
CA ILE A 43 14.85 6.87 -3.50
C ILE A 43 16.38 6.82 -3.56
N ASP A 44 17.07 6.99 -2.41
CA ASP A 44 18.54 6.96 -2.33
C ASP A 44 19.14 5.60 -2.71
N ILE A 45 18.47 4.49 -2.40
CA ILE A 45 18.90 3.14 -2.82
C ILE A 45 18.71 2.97 -4.32
N LEU A 46 17.54 3.30 -4.84
CA LEU A 46 17.16 3.11 -6.24
C LEU A 46 17.96 4.02 -7.18
N SER A 47 18.26 5.26 -6.79
CA SER A 47 19.04 6.21 -7.62
C SER A 47 20.47 5.76 -7.89
N LYS A 48 20.98 4.81 -7.10
CA LYS A 48 22.30 4.17 -7.26
C LYS A 48 22.27 2.91 -8.13
N THR A 49 21.12 2.56 -8.72
CA THR A 49 20.95 1.37 -9.56
C THR A 49 21.10 1.70 -11.06
N ASP A 50 20.16 1.25 -11.89
CA ASP A 50 20.06 1.60 -13.30
C ASP A 50 18.57 1.70 -13.71
N LYS A 51 18.30 2.28 -14.88
CA LYS A 51 16.93 2.49 -15.38
C LYS A 51 16.12 1.19 -15.49
N ASP A 52 16.75 0.05 -15.79
CA ASP A 52 16.06 -1.24 -15.86
C ASP A 52 15.49 -1.64 -14.48
N HIS A 53 16.22 -1.35 -13.38
CA HIS A 53 15.74 -1.60 -12.02
C HIS A 53 14.61 -0.66 -11.61
N LEU A 54 14.67 0.62 -11.98
CA LEU A 54 13.59 1.58 -11.73
C LEU A 54 12.30 1.14 -12.43
N ILE A 55 12.40 0.74 -13.70
CA ILE A 55 11.28 0.18 -14.48
C ILE A 55 10.73 -1.09 -13.82
N VAL A 56 11.58 -1.99 -13.33
CA VAL A 56 11.10 -3.19 -12.64
C VAL A 56 10.42 -2.85 -11.31
N PHE A 57 10.95 -1.90 -10.55
CA PHE A 57 10.34 -1.45 -9.30
C PHE A 57 8.93 -0.90 -9.56
N GLU A 58 8.80 0.06 -10.48
CA GLU A 58 7.52 0.65 -10.87
C GLU A 58 6.54 -0.42 -11.38
N LYS A 59 6.99 -1.29 -12.31
CA LYS A 59 6.17 -2.39 -12.83
C LYS A 59 5.59 -3.25 -11.71
N VAL A 60 6.43 -3.69 -10.77
CA VAL A 60 6.00 -4.59 -9.70
C VAL A 60 5.09 -3.85 -8.72
N MET A 61 5.38 -2.58 -8.42
CA MET A 61 4.51 -1.73 -7.61
C MET A 61 3.09 -1.69 -8.20
N GLN A 62 2.94 -1.37 -9.48
CA GLN A 62 1.61 -1.35 -10.14
C GLN A 62 0.91 -2.72 -10.05
N GLN A 63 1.67 -3.82 -10.25
CA GLN A 63 1.13 -5.18 -10.10
C GLN A 63 0.64 -5.46 -8.67
N GLN A 64 1.36 -5.02 -7.64
CA GLN A 64 0.95 -5.20 -6.23
C GLN A 64 -0.25 -4.29 -5.88
N LEU A 65 -0.27 -3.03 -6.31
CA LEU A 65 -1.40 -2.13 -6.11
C LEU A 65 -2.69 -2.66 -6.77
N HIS A 66 -2.57 -3.23 -7.97
CA HIS A 66 -3.68 -3.90 -8.64
C HIS A 66 -4.13 -5.15 -7.86
N ARG A 67 -3.19 -5.95 -7.34
CA ARG A 67 -3.51 -7.12 -6.51
C ARG A 67 -4.25 -6.74 -5.22
N LEU A 68 -3.95 -5.58 -4.64
CA LEU A 68 -4.65 -5.04 -3.48
C LEU A 68 -6.00 -4.40 -3.82
N TYR A 69 -6.35 -4.23 -5.10
CA TYR A 69 -7.64 -3.67 -5.53
C TYR A 69 -8.78 -4.70 -5.40
N THR A 70 -9.15 -4.99 -4.15
CA THR A 70 -10.20 -5.96 -3.79
C THR A 70 -11.22 -5.32 -2.87
N ALA A 71 -12.42 -5.92 -2.80
CA ALA A 71 -13.45 -5.45 -1.91
C ALA A 71 -13.01 -5.57 -0.43
N GLU A 72 -12.31 -6.64 -0.08
CA GLU A 72 -11.83 -6.85 1.29
C GLU A 72 -10.85 -5.75 1.74
N ILE A 73 -9.90 -5.36 0.87
CA ILE A 73 -8.96 -4.28 1.18
C ILE A 73 -9.68 -2.92 1.23
N ALA A 74 -10.70 -2.71 0.39
CA ALA A 74 -11.56 -1.53 0.47
C ALA A 74 -12.39 -1.47 1.76
N GLU A 75 -12.82 -2.63 2.26
CA GLU A 75 -13.52 -2.74 3.54
C GLU A 75 -12.58 -2.47 4.72
N LEU A 76 -11.34 -2.94 4.66
CA LEU A 76 -10.31 -2.58 5.63
C LEU A 76 -10.05 -1.07 5.62
N TYR A 77 -9.96 -0.45 4.44
CA TYR A 77 -9.86 1.01 4.30
C TYR A 77 -11.01 1.72 5.03
N ILE A 78 -12.27 1.29 4.82
CA ILE A 78 -13.45 1.87 5.48
C ILE A 78 -13.30 1.77 7.01
N VAL A 79 -12.94 0.59 7.53
CA VAL A 79 -12.82 0.38 8.98
C VAL A 79 -11.74 1.27 9.61
N LEU A 80 -10.60 1.44 8.92
CA LEU A 80 -9.49 2.23 9.45
C LEU A 80 -9.70 3.75 9.29
N ASN A 81 -10.26 4.20 8.17
CA ASN A 81 -10.18 5.62 7.78
C ASN A 81 -11.50 6.38 7.85
N ASN A 82 -12.64 5.70 7.74
CA ASN A 82 -13.92 6.40 7.64
C ASN A 82 -14.55 6.64 9.01
N ASP A 83 -15.28 7.74 9.12
CA ASP A 83 -16.09 8.05 10.31
C ASP A 83 -17.12 6.95 10.57
N PHE A 84 -17.48 6.78 11.84
CA PHE A 84 -18.50 5.83 12.25
C PHE A 84 -19.35 6.37 13.40
N ASP A 85 -20.59 5.90 13.44
CA ASP A 85 -21.51 6.12 14.56
C ASP A 85 -21.73 4.80 15.32
N VAL A 86 -22.05 4.92 16.61
CA VAL A 86 -22.40 3.76 17.44
C VAL A 86 -23.84 3.86 17.91
N GLU A 87 -24.70 2.97 17.40
CA GLU A 87 -26.11 2.90 17.79
C GLU A 87 -26.44 1.53 18.42
N GLU A 88 -26.91 1.53 19.66
CA GLU A 88 -27.27 0.30 20.41
C GLU A 88 -26.15 -0.77 20.44
N GLY A 89 -24.87 -0.33 20.41
CA GLY A 89 -23.71 -1.22 20.37
C GLY A 89 -23.39 -1.78 18.99
N VAL A 90 -24.00 -1.24 17.93
CA VAL A 90 -23.68 -1.55 16.54
C VAL A 90 -22.97 -0.35 15.92
N ILE A 91 -21.73 -0.58 15.47
CA ILE A 91 -20.94 0.38 14.69
C ILE A 91 -21.48 0.46 13.25
N ASP A 92 -21.70 1.68 12.77
CA ASP A 92 -22.14 2.01 11.41
C ASP A 92 -21.14 2.99 10.77
N PHE A 93 -20.38 2.52 9.77
CA PHE A 93 -19.38 3.30 9.06
C PHE A 93 -19.96 4.08 7.87
N ASP A 94 -19.43 5.28 7.59
CA ASP A 94 -19.53 5.87 6.25
C ASP A 94 -18.87 4.93 5.24
N ASP A 95 -19.56 4.61 4.15
CA ASP A 95 -19.10 3.67 3.13
C ASP A 95 -18.49 4.36 1.89
N THR A 96 -18.25 5.66 1.98
CA THR A 96 -17.62 6.45 0.92
C THR A 96 -16.16 6.05 0.74
N ILE A 97 -15.77 5.71 -0.48
CA ILE A 97 -14.36 5.44 -0.85
C ILE A 97 -13.95 6.46 -1.90
N SER A 98 -12.92 7.24 -1.59
CA SER A 98 -12.25 8.09 -2.58
C SER A 98 -11.28 7.24 -3.40
N ASP A 99 -11.29 7.40 -4.73
CA ASP A 99 -10.39 6.66 -5.62
C ASP A 99 -8.92 6.92 -5.26
N ASP A 100 -8.54 8.20 -5.05
CA ASP A 100 -7.18 8.60 -4.71
C ASP A 100 -6.77 8.11 -3.32
N ALA A 101 -7.58 8.37 -2.29
CA ALA A 101 -7.27 7.96 -0.92
C ALA A 101 -7.14 6.43 -0.79
N PHE A 102 -7.93 5.68 -1.56
CA PHE A 102 -7.81 4.23 -1.58
C PHE A 102 -6.57 3.73 -2.33
N ILE A 103 -6.04 4.47 -3.32
CA ILE A 103 -4.71 4.20 -3.88
C ILE A 103 -3.65 4.41 -2.79
N TYR A 104 -3.68 5.55 -2.10
CA TYR A 104 -2.67 5.89 -1.09
C TYR A 104 -2.67 4.92 0.09
N PHE A 105 -3.85 4.44 0.50
CA PHE A 105 -3.98 3.39 1.49
C PHE A 105 -3.32 2.08 1.06
N ARG A 106 -3.48 1.68 -0.21
CA ARG A 106 -2.80 0.50 -0.74
C ARG A 106 -1.29 0.69 -0.78
N CYS A 107 -0.80 1.89 -1.07
CA CYS A 107 0.62 2.21 -0.92
C CYS A 107 1.10 2.04 0.53
N TRP A 108 0.35 2.55 1.50
CA TRP A 108 0.66 2.43 2.92
C TRP A 108 0.76 0.96 3.37
N LEU A 109 -0.14 0.09 2.88
CA LEU A 109 -0.05 -1.36 3.12
C LEU A 109 1.25 -1.96 2.57
N LEU A 110 1.67 -1.58 1.36
CA LEU A 110 2.90 -2.10 0.76
C LEU A 110 4.15 -1.75 1.58
N LEU A 111 4.18 -0.57 2.19
CA LEU A 111 5.31 -0.13 3.03
C LEU A 111 5.48 -0.98 4.30
N LYS A 112 4.45 -1.70 4.74
CA LYS A 112 4.54 -2.61 5.89
C LYS A 112 5.24 -3.93 5.56
N GLY A 113 5.56 -4.14 4.28
CA GLY A 113 6.35 -5.26 3.82
C GLY A 113 5.53 -6.48 3.41
N LYS A 114 6.24 -7.45 2.83
CA LYS A 114 5.63 -8.56 2.11
C LYS A 114 4.77 -9.45 3.00
N ASP A 115 5.30 -9.89 4.14
CA ASP A 115 4.64 -10.89 4.98
C ASP A 115 3.31 -10.36 5.53
N PHE A 116 3.30 -9.09 5.98
CA PHE A 116 2.07 -8.39 6.36
C PHE A 116 1.06 -8.32 5.20
N VAL A 117 1.49 -7.89 4.01
CA VAL A 117 0.59 -7.79 2.84
C VAL A 117 -0.01 -9.14 2.47
N GLU A 118 0.79 -10.21 2.45
CA GLU A 118 0.30 -11.57 2.17
C GLU A 118 -0.72 -12.04 3.21
N GLU A 119 -0.50 -11.70 4.47
CA GLU A 119 -1.39 -12.05 5.58
C GLU A 119 -2.73 -11.31 5.51
N ILE A 120 -2.71 -10.00 5.26
CA ILE A 120 -3.92 -9.17 5.11
C ILE A 120 -4.74 -9.57 3.88
N ILE A 121 -4.09 -9.90 2.76
CA ILE A 121 -4.79 -10.41 1.57
C ILE A 121 -5.48 -11.75 1.88
N SER A 122 -4.92 -12.56 2.77
CA SER A 122 -5.51 -13.86 3.13
C SER A 122 -6.75 -13.73 4.01
N ASP A 123 -6.73 -12.80 4.98
CA ASP A 123 -7.85 -12.42 5.82
C ASP A 123 -7.56 -11.05 6.47
N ILE A 124 -8.40 -10.05 6.22
CA ILE A 124 -8.20 -8.70 6.74
C ILE A 124 -8.34 -8.62 8.26
N GLN A 125 -8.97 -9.61 8.90
CA GLN A 125 -9.00 -9.68 10.37
C GLN A 125 -7.62 -9.89 10.98
N ASN A 126 -6.64 -10.40 10.22
CA ASN A 126 -5.28 -10.54 10.71
C ASN A 126 -4.59 -9.19 11.00
N PHE A 127 -5.19 -8.07 10.60
CA PHE A 127 -4.70 -6.74 10.97
C PHE A 127 -4.62 -6.56 12.50
N VAL A 128 -5.50 -7.23 13.25
CA VAL A 128 -5.58 -7.18 14.72
C VAL A 128 -5.10 -8.47 15.38
N ASN A 129 -4.19 -9.21 14.74
CA ASN A 129 -3.67 -10.49 15.25
C ASN A 129 -2.69 -10.33 16.44
N GLY A 130 -2.27 -9.11 16.75
CA GLY A 130 -1.28 -8.78 17.79
C GLY A 130 0.19 -9.02 17.40
N GLU A 131 0.47 -9.41 16.16
CA GLU A 131 1.84 -9.55 15.62
C GLU A 131 2.40 -8.22 15.11
N TYR A 132 1.52 -7.30 14.71
CA TYR A 132 1.87 -5.99 14.18
C TYR A 132 1.31 -4.86 15.06
N SER A 133 2.02 -3.74 15.11
CA SER A 133 1.61 -2.55 15.86
C SER A 133 1.99 -1.32 15.05
N PHE A 134 1.10 -0.86 14.18
CA PHE A 134 1.32 0.34 13.37
C PHE A 134 0.60 1.53 13.96
N ASP A 135 1.15 2.73 13.74
CA ASP A 135 0.33 3.94 13.81
C ASP A 135 -0.72 3.88 12.69
N ILE A 136 -1.98 3.99 13.06
CA ILE A 136 -3.14 3.99 12.17
C ILE A 136 -3.81 5.35 12.05
N GLY A 137 -3.25 6.40 12.67
CA GLY A 137 -3.78 7.76 12.63
C GLY A 137 -3.73 8.38 11.23
N GLU A 138 -2.72 8.03 10.44
CA GLU A 138 -2.58 8.39 9.03
C GLU A 138 -2.18 7.13 8.24
N CYS A 139 -3.10 6.65 7.40
CA CYS A 139 -2.93 5.42 6.63
C CYS A 139 -2.79 5.70 5.11
N ASP A 140 -2.11 6.78 4.73
CA ASP A 140 -1.86 7.16 3.35
C ASP A 140 -0.34 7.22 3.05
N ALA A 141 0.06 6.87 1.84
CA ALA A 141 1.45 6.91 1.38
C ALA A 141 1.52 7.22 -0.12
N GLU A 142 1.00 8.38 -0.53
CA GLU A 142 0.98 8.83 -1.92
C GLU A 142 2.37 8.84 -2.56
N GLU A 143 3.40 9.24 -1.80
CA GLU A 143 4.77 9.44 -2.25
C GLU A 143 5.39 8.19 -2.86
N LEU A 144 4.93 6.99 -2.45
CA LEU A 144 5.40 5.72 -3.01
C LEU A 144 5.21 5.65 -4.53
N LEU A 145 4.14 6.27 -5.06
CA LEU A 145 3.82 6.30 -6.49
C LEU A 145 4.86 7.04 -7.35
N TYR A 146 5.73 7.82 -6.71
CA TYR A 146 6.71 8.68 -7.39
C TYR A 146 8.15 8.22 -7.15
N VAL A 147 8.39 7.22 -6.30
CA VAL A 147 9.73 6.78 -5.90
C VAL A 147 10.62 6.44 -7.10
N ALA A 148 10.09 5.75 -8.11
CA ALA A 148 10.89 5.36 -9.27
C ALA A 148 11.30 6.56 -10.14
N ASP A 149 10.41 7.52 -10.33
CA ASP A 149 10.69 8.74 -11.09
C ASP A 149 11.64 9.66 -10.31
N LEU A 150 11.41 9.87 -9.01
CA LEU A 150 12.30 10.66 -8.15
C LEU A 150 13.72 10.06 -8.09
N ALA A 151 13.83 8.74 -8.00
CA ALA A 151 15.12 8.07 -8.07
C ALA A 151 15.80 8.24 -9.45
N ASN A 152 15.04 8.29 -10.54
CA ASN A 152 15.55 8.59 -11.87
C ASN A 152 16.05 10.04 -11.99
N GLU A 153 15.33 10.99 -11.41
CA GLU A 153 15.75 12.39 -11.33
C GLU A 153 17.06 12.53 -10.56
N GLU A 154 17.21 11.88 -9.40
CA GLU A 154 18.48 11.86 -8.65
C GLU A 154 19.62 11.21 -9.43
N MET A 155 19.34 10.09 -10.11
CA MET A 155 20.33 9.34 -10.89
C MET A 155 20.86 10.15 -12.08
N THR A 156 20.00 10.92 -12.75
CA THR A 156 20.31 11.59 -14.02
C THR A 156 20.61 13.09 -13.85
N GLY A 157 20.11 13.71 -12.79
CA GLY A 157 20.08 15.16 -12.60
C GLY A 157 19.11 15.89 -13.53
N ILE A 158 18.17 15.18 -14.15
CA ILE A 158 17.16 15.72 -15.05
C ILE A 158 15.80 15.58 -14.37
N GLU A 159 15.12 16.70 -14.16
CA GLU A 159 13.74 16.74 -13.68
C GLU A 159 12.81 16.42 -14.86
N GLU A 160 12.40 15.15 -14.97
CA GLU A 160 11.46 14.66 -15.97
C GLU A 160 10.43 13.77 -15.27
N SER A 161 9.29 14.39 -14.96
CA SER A 161 8.17 13.71 -14.34
C SER A 161 7.69 12.58 -15.23
N GLU A 162 7.45 11.40 -14.65
CA GLU A 162 6.81 10.25 -15.28
C GLU A 162 7.66 9.48 -16.32
N GLU A 163 8.97 9.75 -16.47
CA GLU A 163 9.81 9.04 -17.45
C GLU A 163 9.81 7.51 -17.24
N ILE A 164 9.83 7.05 -15.99
CA ILE A 164 9.81 5.62 -15.67
C ILE A 164 8.40 5.06 -15.86
N ARG A 165 7.38 5.79 -15.40
CA ARG A 165 5.97 5.39 -15.55
C ARG A 165 5.58 5.26 -17.03
N ASP A 166 5.96 6.22 -17.88
CA ASP A 166 5.74 6.18 -19.32
C ASP A 166 6.43 4.98 -19.98
N ALA A 167 7.65 4.63 -19.52
CA ALA A 167 8.36 3.47 -20.03
C ALA A 167 7.62 2.14 -19.75
N ILE A 168 6.80 2.08 -18.69
CA ILE A 168 5.92 0.94 -18.42
C ILE A 168 4.86 0.80 -19.50
N TYR A 169 4.13 1.88 -19.80
CA TYR A 169 3.05 1.84 -20.80
C TYR A 169 3.56 1.47 -22.19
N GLU A 170 4.77 1.91 -22.54
CA GLU A 170 5.38 1.57 -23.83
C GLU A 170 5.87 0.12 -23.89
N SER A 171 6.45 -0.39 -22.80
CA SER A 171 7.20 -1.65 -22.80
C SER A 171 6.41 -2.84 -22.27
N PHE A 172 5.40 -2.60 -21.44
CA PHE A 172 4.62 -3.60 -20.72
C PHE A 172 3.11 -3.30 -20.78
N PRO A 173 2.49 -3.34 -21.97
CA PRO A 173 1.08 -2.98 -22.15
C PRO A 173 0.09 -3.92 -21.43
N ASP A 174 0.57 -5.07 -20.94
CA ASP A 174 -0.23 -6.01 -20.14
C ASP A 174 -0.23 -5.66 -18.63
N VAL A 175 0.59 -4.70 -18.20
CA VAL A 175 0.57 -4.16 -16.83
C VAL A 175 -0.55 -3.14 -16.76
N VAL A 176 -1.55 -3.43 -15.95
CA VAL A 176 -2.71 -2.57 -15.73
C VAL A 176 -2.33 -1.47 -14.75
N ASN A 177 -2.63 -0.22 -15.09
CA ASN A 177 -2.40 0.90 -14.19
C ASN A 177 -3.27 0.74 -12.91
N TYR A 178 -2.74 1.16 -11.77
CA TYR A 178 -3.42 1.09 -10.48
C TYR A 178 -4.65 2.01 -10.35
N ASP A 179 -4.82 2.95 -11.28
CA ASP A 179 -5.95 3.89 -11.40
C ASP A 179 -6.91 3.56 -12.57
N ASP A 180 -6.74 2.41 -13.22
CA ASP A 180 -7.54 2.04 -14.39
C ASP A 180 -9.02 1.84 -14.03
N VAL A 181 -9.86 2.76 -14.52
CA VAL A 181 -11.31 2.81 -14.28
C VAL A 181 -12.09 1.60 -14.83
N GLU A 182 -11.50 0.81 -15.73
CA GLU A 182 -12.15 -0.39 -16.26
C GLU A 182 -12.00 -1.59 -15.32
N VAL A 183 -11.04 -1.54 -14.39
CA VAL A 183 -10.82 -2.59 -13.39
C VAL A 183 -11.97 -2.61 -12.39
N LYS A 184 -12.45 -3.82 -12.10
CA LYS A 184 -13.49 -4.04 -11.10
C LYS A 184 -12.94 -4.91 -9.99
N MET A 185 -13.30 -4.55 -8.76
CA MET A 185 -13.07 -5.40 -7.60
C MET A 185 -13.73 -6.77 -7.80
N ASN A 186 -13.18 -7.76 -7.09
CA ASN A 186 -13.66 -9.14 -7.06
C ASN A 186 -15.14 -9.30 -6.66
N ARG A 187 -15.69 -8.36 -5.89
CA ARG A 187 -17.11 -8.28 -5.53
C ARG A 187 -17.51 -6.84 -5.17
N GLU A 188 -18.79 -6.64 -4.88
CA GLU A 188 -19.28 -5.39 -4.29
C GLU A 188 -18.74 -5.22 -2.86
N VAL A 189 -18.27 -4.02 -2.55
CA VAL A 189 -17.83 -3.58 -1.21
C VAL A 189 -19.01 -3.57 -0.25
N LYS A 190 -18.80 -4.03 0.98
CA LYS A 190 -19.76 -3.89 2.08
C LYS A 190 -19.39 -2.70 2.94
N GLY A 191 -20.40 -2.02 3.45
CA GLY A 191 -20.24 -0.81 4.25
C GLY A 191 -21.22 -0.78 5.41
N GLY A 192 -21.15 0.28 6.21
CA GLY A 192 -22.01 0.47 7.37
C GLY A 192 -22.00 -0.70 8.35
N THR A 193 -23.16 -0.98 8.96
CA THR A 193 -23.34 -2.07 9.94
C THR A 193 -23.04 -3.49 9.42
N ALA A 194 -22.85 -3.68 8.10
CA ALA A 194 -22.48 -4.98 7.54
C ALA A 194 -21.05 -5.37 7.93
N LEU A 195 -20.14 -4.38 8.01
CA LEU A 195 -18.72 -4.60 8.34
C LEU A 195 -18.55 -5.20 9.73
N HIS A 196 -19.25 -4.64 10.73
CA HIS A 196 -19.24 -5.15 12.10
C HIS A 196 -19.66 -6.62 12.20
N LYS A 197 -20.57 -7.09 11.33
CA LYS A 197 -21.00 -8.50 11.31
C LYS A 197 -20.00 -9.41 10.59
N MET A 198 -19.28 -8.88 9.62
CA MET A 198 -18.35 -9.65 8.80
C MET A 198 -16.97 -9.78 9.47
N TYR A 199 -16.52 -8.72 10.13
CA TYR A 199 -15.19 -8.61 10.72
C TYR A 199 -15.29 -8.12 12.17
N PRO A 200 -15.97 -8.87 13.07
CA PRO A 200 -16.26 -8.40 14.41
C PRO A 200 -14.99 -8.08 15.22
N GLU A 201 -13.96 -8.94 15.13
CA GLU A 201 -12.71 -8.74 15.88
C GLU A 201 -11.97 -7.49 15.41
N LEU A 202 -11.84 -7.32 14.09
CA LEU A 202 -11.24 -6.14 13.48
C LEU A 202 -11.97 -4.85 13.85
N VAL A 203 -13.30 -4.85 13.72
CA VAL A 203 -14.11 -3.65 13.94
C VAL A 203 -14.11 -3.24 15.40
N GLU A 204 -14.25 -4.19 16.33
CA GLU A 204 -14.21 -3.90 17.77
C GLU A 204 -12.86 -3.29 18.17
N GLU A 205 -11.75 -3.92 17.81
CA GLU A 205 -10.42 -3.46 18.22
C GLU A 205 -10.04 -2.11 17.58
N ILE A 206 -10.30 -1.91 16.28
CA ILE A 206 -9.99 -0.63 15.62
C ILE A 206 -10.85 0.50 16.15
N CYS A 207 -12.14 0.29 16.38
CA CYS A 207 -13.00 1.34 16.93
C CYS A 207 -12.63 1.68 18.38
N ASP A 208 -12.20 0.72 19.19
CA ASP A 208 -11.67 0.96 20.53
C ASP A 208 -10.41 1.84 20.46
N VAL A 209 -9.45 1.48 19.60
CA VAL A 209 -8.21 2.27 19.39
C VAL A 209 -8.52 3.68 18.91
N ARG A 210 -9.42 3.85 17.93
CA ARG A 210 -9.78 5.16 17.38
C ARG A 210 -10.53 6.04 18.37
N SER A 211 -11.36 5.44 19.24
CA SER A 211 -12.11 6.18 20.27
C SER A 211 -11.20 6.70 21.38
N ASP A 212 -10.11 5.98 21.71
CA ASP A 212 -9.12 6.42 22.70
C ASP A 212 -8.26 7.60 22.20
N VAL A 213 -8.19 7.83 20.89
CA VAL A 213 -7.42 8.94 20.26
C VAL A 213 -8.21 10.26 20.23
N GLU A 214 -9.54 10.22 20.36
CA GLU A 214 -10.41 11.41 20.35
C GLU A 214 -10.64 12.05 21.74
N GLU A 215 -10.15 11.45 22.84
CA GLU A 215 -10.21 11.99 24.22
C GLU A 215 -8.98 12.83 24.64
#